data_AF-A0A355WQP2-F1
#
_entry.id   AF-A0A355WQP2-F1
#
_cell.length_a   1.000
_cell.length_b   1.000
_cell.length_c   1.000
_cell.angle_alpha   90.00
_cell.angle_beta   90.00
_cell.angle_gamma   90.00
#
_symmetry.space_group_name_H-M   'P 1'
#
loop_
_entity.id
_entity.type
_entity.pdbx_description
1 polymer ?
#
loop_
_entity_poly.entity_id
_entity_poly.type
_entity_poly.pdbx_seq_one_letter_code
_entity_poly.pdbx_strand_id
1 'polypeptide(L)'
;SGAPTRGRLDVLPTGRNFFSVDSRAIPTPTAWALGWKSANLLIEKHLQTEGDWLRALLLTAWGTANMRTGGDDIAQALALMGVKPQWDSANRRVTGFEILPLSILDRPRVDVTLRVSGFFRDAFPQQIDLIDSAARAVMALDEPADMNPAAARARVEGVDGQHRVFGSKPGAYGAGLQAMIDERLWASKADLAEAYLEWGGYAYGGGKDGAPARAALETRLGQVEAVVQNQDNREHDLLDSDDYYQFEGGAAAAVATLQGRDRPVYHNDHSRPERPVIRTLEDEIGRVVRSRVVNPKWINGVKRHGYKGAFEMAATVDYLFAFSATTGAVKSHHFDLVHAAFLEDEDTRNFIAEHNAPALREIAERLMEAIERGLWVPKSNSARAMLEELK
;
A
#
# COMPACT_ATOMS: atom_id res chain seq x y z
N SER A 1 -10.75 -10.30 16.38
CA SER A 1 -10.40 -8.86 16.30
C SER A 1 -10.91 -8.33 14.97
N GLY A 2 -10.93 -7.00 14.77
CA GLY A 2 -11.47 -6.42 13.53
C GLY A 2 -11.68 -4.91 13.65
N ALA A 3 -12.24 -4.31 12.59
CA ALA A 3 -12.64 -2.90 12.56
C ALA A 3 -14.15 -2.77 12.80
N PRO A 4 -14.62 -2.19 13.92
CA PRO A 4 -16.04 -1.94 14.17
C PRO A 4 -16.69 -1.10 13.06
N THR A 5 -15.94 -0.16 12.48
CA THR A 5 -16.39 0.70 11.38
C THR A 5 -16.73 -0.06 10.09
N ARG A 6 -16.23 -1.30 9.95
CA ARG A 6 -16.51 -2.22 8.84
C ARG A 6 -17.68 -3.16 9.13
N GLY A 7 -18.57 -2.81 10.06
CA GLY A 7 -19.76 -3.59 10.43
C GLY A 7 -19.49 -4.80 11.33
N ARG A 8 -18.26 -4.95 11.84
CA ARG A 8 -17.86 -6.05 12.73
C ARG A 8 -18.16 -5.74 14.19
N LEU A 9 -19.44 -5.68 14.55
CA LEU A 9 -19.88 -5.38 15.92
C LEU A 9 -19.46 -6.47 16.93
N ASP A 10 -19.19 -7.69 16.46
CA ASP A 10 -18.71 -8.84 17.25
C ASP A 10 -17.34 -8.60 17.92
N VAL A 11 -16.59 -7.60 17.48
CA VAL A 11 -15.29 -7.23 18.06
C VAL A 11 -15.43 -6.42 19.35
N LEU A 12 -16.64 -5.95 19.67
CA LEU A 12 -16.97 -5.30 20.93
C LEU A 12 -17.51 -6.33 21.95
N PRO A 13 -17.36 -6.09 23.27
CA PRO A 13 -16.60 -5.02 23.89
C PRO A 13 -15.07 -5.23 23.78
N THR A 14 -14.32 -4.17 24.06
CA THR A 14 -12.84 -4.20 24.21
C THR A 14 -12.44 -4.83 25.55
N GLY A 15 -11.13 -4.92 25.85
CA GLY A 15 -10.63 -5.53 27.10
C GLY A 15 -10.59 -7.06 27.10
N ARG A 16 -10.72 -7.69 25.92
CA ARG A 16 -10.61 -9.14 25.73
C ARG A 16 -9.24 -9.51 25.16
N ASN A 17 -8.75 -10.72 25.47
CA ASN A 17 -7.64 -11.32 24.74
C ASN A 17 -8.14 -11.73 23.34
N PHE A 18 -7.96 -10.85 22.36
CA PHE A 18 -8.53 -11.05 21.03
C PHE A 18 -7.78 -12.17 20.28
N PHE A 19 -8.51 -12.87 19.42
CA PHE A 19 -7.96 -13.77 18.41
C PHE A 19 -8.26 -13.23 17.01
N SER A 20 -7.60 -13.78 15.99
CA SER A 20 -7.79 -13.39 14.59
C SER A 20 -8.87 -14.25 13.91
N VAL A 21 -8.46 -15.15 13.02
CA VAL A 21 -9.30 -15.90 12.08
C VAL A 21 -8.65 -17.26 11.78
N ASP A 22 -9.43 -18.26 11.37
CA ASP A 22 -8.87 -19.49 10.78
C ASP A 22 -8.28 -19.14 9.41
N SER A 23 -6.95 -19.13 9.31
CA SER A 23 -6.25 -18.78 8.06
C SER A 23 -6.69 -19.67 6.90
N ARG A 24 -7.09 -20.92 7.14
CA ARG A 24 -7.54 -21.85 6.08
C ARG A 24 -8.87 -21.45 5.44
N ALA A 25 -9.63 -20.54 6.06
CA ALA A 25 -10.91 -20.05 5.53
C ALA A 25 -10.78 -18.74 4.75
N ILE A 26 -9.55 -18.32 4.43
CA ILE A 26 -9.24 -17.07 3.74
C ILE A 26 -8.70 -17.35 2.32
N PRO A 27 -9.20 -16.65 1.28
CA PRO A 27 -10.23 -15.61 1.34
C PRO A 27 -11.64 -16.18 1.58
N THR A 28 -12.47 -15.45 2.32
CA THR A 28 -13.88 -15.82 2.53
C THR A 28 -14.71 -15.57 1.27
N PRO A 29 -15.89 -16.21 1.09
CA PRO A 29 -16.74 -15.92 -0.07
C PRO A 29 -17.25 -14.48 -0.17
N THR A 30 -17.40 -13.80 0.97
CA THR A 30 -17.71 -12.36 0.98
C THR A 30 -16.51 -11.51 0.55
N ALA A 31 -15.29 -11.87 0.99
CA ALA A 31 -14.07 -11.23 0.52
C ALA A 31 -13.84 -11.47 -0.98
N TRP A 32 -14.18 -12.67 -1.49
CA TRP A 32 -14.17 -12.96 -2.94
C TRP A 32 -15.10 -12.03 -3.72
N ALA A 33 -16.35 -11.85 -3.27
CA ALA A 33 -17.28 -10.96 -3.95
C ALA A 33 -16.78 -9.50 -3.98
N LEU A 34 -16.18 -9.03 -2.89
CA LEU A 34 -15.56 -7.72 -2.81
C LEU A 34 -14.32 -7.62 -3.71
N GLY A 35 -13.40 -8.58 -3.62
CA GLY A 35 -12.19 -8.64 -4.43
C GLY A 35 -12.49 -8.67 -5.94
N TRP A 36 -13.51 -9.43 -6.36
CA TRP A 36 -14.01 -9.42 -7.73
C TRP A 36 -14.51 -8.03 -8.16
N LYS A 37 -15.34 -7.39 -7.32
CA LYS A 37 -15.84 -6.04 -7.58
C LYS A 37 -14.71 -5.02 -7.66
N SER A 38 -13.77 -5.07 -6.71
CA SER A 38 -12.60 -4.18 -6.66
C SER A 38 -11.67 -4.37 -7.86
N ALA A 39 -11.41 -5.61 -8.27
CA ALA A 39 -10.60 -5.90 -9.45
C ALA A 39 -11.22 -5.30 -10.72
N ASN A 40 -12.53 -5.47 -10.92
CA ASN A 40 -13.21 -4.90 -12.09
C ASN A 40 -13.22 -3.36 -12.08
N LEU A 41 -13.50 -2.73 -10.94
CA LEU A 41 -13.42 -1.27 -10.81
C LEU A 41 -12.01 -0.74 -11.08
N LEU A 42 -10.97 -1.46 -10.63
CA LEU A 42 -9.58 -1.08 -10.84
C LEU A 42 -9.23 -1.14 -12.33
N ILE A 43 -9.60 -2.24 -12.99
CA ILE A 43 -9.35 -2.43 -14.42
C ILE A 43 -10.11 -1.39 -15.25
N GLU A 44 -11.37 -1.13 -14.91
CA GLU A 44 -12.17 -0.09 -15.56
C GLU A 44 -11.54 1.30 -15.38
N LYS A 45 -11.14 1.64 -14.16
CA LYS A 45 -10.45 2.91 -13.87
C LYS A 45 -9.16 3.04 -14.68
N HIS A 46 -8.35 1.98 -14.74
CA HIS A 46 -7.11 1.98 -15.51
C HIS A 46 -7.37 2.13 -17.01
N LEU A 47 -8.34 1.40 -17.56
CA LEU A 47 -8.73 1.50 -18.96
C LEU A 47 -9.20 2.92 -19.32
N GLN A 48 -9.97 3.56 -18.43
CA GLN A 48 -10.44 4.94 -18.62
C GLN A 48 -9.31 5.97 -18.58
N THR A 49 -8.27 5.77 -17.76
CA THR A 49 -7.18 6.75 -17.60
C THR A 49 -6.00 6.52 -18.53
N GLU A 50 -5.63 5.27 -18.78
CA GLU A 50 -4.46 4.87 -19.57
C GLU A 50 -4.80 4.44 -21.00
N GLY A 51 -6.08 4.20 -21.31
CA GLY A 51 -6.56 3.90 -22.66
C GLY A 51 -6.37 2.44 -23.13
N ASP A 52 -5.85 1.56 -22.29
CA ASP A 52 -5.72 0.12 -22.57
C ASP A 52 -5.89 -0.71 -21.28
N TRP A 53 -6.05 -2.03 -21.43
CA TRP A 53 -6.21 -2.96 -20.32
C TRP A 53 -4.98 -3.03 -19.43
N LEU A 54 -5.21 -3.05 -18.12
CA LEU A 54 -4.19 -3.35 -17.13
C LEU A 54 -3.75 -4.82 -17.29
N ARG A 55 -2.50 -5.05 -17.67
CA ARG A 55 -1.93 -6.38 -17.94
C ARG A 55 -0.94 -6.84 -16.87
N ALA A 56 -0.37 -5.92 -16.11
CA ALA A 56 0.55 -6.28 -15.03
C ALA A 56 0.52 -5.26 -13.90
N LEU A 57 0.53 -5.74 -12.65
CA LEU A 57 0.59 -4.84 -11.50
C LEU A 57 1.35 -5.45 -10.32
N LEU A 58 1.79 -4.57 -9.42
CA LEU A 58 2.19 -4.94 -8.07
C LEU A 58 1.03 -4.69 -7.11
N LEU A 59 0.67 -5.67 -6.31
CA LEU A 59 -0.29 -5.55 -5.21
C LEU A 59 0.41 -5.86 -3.88
N THR A 60 0.21 -5.03 -2.88
CA THR A 60 0.67 -5.32 -1.52
C THR A 60 -0.40 -6.09 -0.74
N ALA A 61 0.02 -7.05 0.08
CA ALA A 61 -0.86 -7.72 1.04
C ALA A 61 -0.30 -7.71 2.46
N TRP A 62 -1.11 -7.24 3.41
CA TRP A 62 -0.75 -7.16 4.82
C TRP A 62 -1.54 -8.15 5.67
N GLY A 63 -0.87 -8.82 6.61
CA GLY A 63 -1.52 -9.81 7.46
C GLY A 63 -2.67 -9.21 8.27
N THR A 64 -2.47 -8.03 8.86
CA THR A 64 -3.50 -7.34 9.66
C THR A 64 -4.72 -6.94 8.82
N ALA A 65 -4.54 -6.52 7.57
CA ALA A 65 -5.63 -6.20 6.66
C ALA A 65 -6.43 -7.47 6.31
N ASN A 66 -5.75 -8.56 5.96
CA ASN A 66 -6.41 -9.82 5.60
C ASN A 66 -7.13 -10.48 6.79
N MET A 67 -6.64 -10.30 8.03
CA MET A 67 -7.37 -10.70 9.24
C MET A 67 -8.66 -9.91 9.45
N ARG A 68 -8.67 -8.61 9.13
CA ARG A 68 -9.83 -7.72 9.33
C ARG A 68 -10.90 -7.93 8.25
N THR A 69 -10.46 -8.20 7.03
CA THR A 69 -11.33 -8.29 5.86
C THR A 69 -11.84 -9.70 5.57
N GLY A 70 -11.12 -10.72 6.03
CA GLY A 70 -11.34 -12.09 5.59
C GLY A 70 -10.69 -12.38 4.23
N GLY A 71 -9.70 -11.59 3.79
CA GLY A 71 -8.88 -11.87 2.61
C GLY A 71 -9.10 -10.99 1.40
N ASP A 72 -9.46 -9.72 1.55
CA ASP A 72 -9.78 -8.86 0.40
C ASP A 72 -8.60 -8.72 -0.59
N ASP A 73 -7.36 -8.58 -0.10
CA ASP A 73 -6.17 -8.45 -0.97
C ASP A 73 -5.94 -9.73 -1.79
N ILE A 74 -6.02 -10.88 -1.14
CA ILE A 74 -5.86 -12.20 -1.77
C ILE A 74 -6.96 -12.43 -2.80
N ALA A 75 -8.20 -12.09 -2.43
CA ALA A 75 -9.34 -12.19 -3.33
C ALA A 75 -9.19 -11.28 -4.55
N GLN A 76 -8.72 -10.04 -4.37
CA GLN A 76 -8.46 -9.12 -5.47
C GLN A 76 -7.36 -9.63 -6.39
N ALA A 77 -6.25 -10.16 -5.84
CA ALA A 77 -5.18 -10.77 -6.61
C ALA A 77 -5.68 -11.92 -7.49
N LEU A 78 -6.45 -12.85 -6.91
CA LEU A 78 -7.03 -13.97 -7.64
C LEU A 78 -8.03 -13.51 -8.72
N ALA A 79 -8.88 -12.53 -8.40
CA ALA A 79 -9.84 -11.98 -9.35
C ALA A 79 -9.15 -11.31 -10.55
N LEU A 80 -8.07 -10.56 -10.31
CA LEU A 80 -7.25 -9.95 -11.36
C LEU A 80 -6.66 -11.00 -12.31
N MET A 81 -6.15 -12.12 -11.77
CA MET A 81 -5.66 -13.27 -12.55
C MET A 81 -6.77 -14.05 -13.28
N GLY A 82 -8.05 -13.83 -12.93
CA GLY A 82 -9.18 -14.60 -13.44
C GLY A 82 -9.28 -15.99 -12.80
N VAL A 83 -8.95 -16.08 -11.52
CA VAL A 83 -8.97 -17.31 -10.72
C VAL A 83 -9.96 -17.13 -9.57
N LYS A 84 -10.84 -18.11 -9.35
CA LYS A 84 -11.83 -18.09 -8.28
C LYS A 84 -11.50 -19.17 -7.24
N PRO A 85 -11.39 -18.83 -5.94
CA PRO A 85 -11.20 -19.83 -4.90
C PRO A 85 -12.38 -20.80 -4.83
N GLN A 86 -12.10 -22.01 -4.35
CA GLN A 86 -13.10 -23.02 -4.04
C GLN A 86 -13.13 -23.25 -2.53
N TRP A 87 -14.34 -23.49 -2.00
CA TRP A 87 -14.55 -23.68 -0.58
C TRP A 87 -15.24 -25.00 -0.29
N ASP A 88 -14.84 -25.64 0.79
CA ASP A 88 -15.59 -26.74 1.39
C ASP A 88 -16.95 -26.25 1.88
N SER A 89 -18.01 -26.98 1.57
CA SER A 89 -19.38 -26.60 1.91
C SER A 89 -19.67 -26.66 3.40
N ALA A 90 -19.00 -27.54 4.15
CA ALA A 90 -19.25 -27.78 5.57
C ALA A 90 -18.46 -26.81 6.47
N ASN A 91 -17.17 -26.62 6.19
CA ASN A 91 -16.27 -25.86 7.08
C ASN A 91 -15.75 -24.54 6.48
N ARG A 92 -16.14 -24.22 5.23
CA ARG A 92 -15.78 -22.97 4.53
C ARG A 92 -14.28 -22.75 4.34
N ARG A 93 -13.45 -23.77 4.53
CA ARG A 93 -12.02 -23.71 4.22
C ARG A 93 -11.83 -23.67 2.71
N VAL A 94 -10.80 -22.95 2.29
CA VAL A 94 -10.35 -22.95 0.90
C VAL A 94 -9.73 -24.31 0.60
N THR A 95 -10.25 -24.98 -0.41
CA THR A 95 -9.81 -26.33 -0.83
C THR A 95 -9.05 -26.33 -2.15
N GLY A 96 -9.10 -25.21 -2.89
CA GLY A 96 -8.47 -25.07 -4.18
C GLY A 96 -8.97 -23.82 -4.90
N PHE A 97 -8.92 -23.85 -6.23
CA PHE A 97 -9.39 -22.77 -7.08
C PHE A 97 -9.84 -23.32 -8.45
N GLU A 98 -10.69 -22.58 -9.14
CA GLU A 98 -11.00 -22.77 -10.56
C GLU A 98 -10.46 -21.58 -11.36
N ILE A 99 -9.90 -21.85 -12.53
CA ILE A 99 -9.52 -20.80 -13.47
C ILE A 99 -10.74 -20.48 -14.33
N LEU A 100 -11.14 -19.21 -14.35
CA LEU A 100 -12.24 -18.75 -15.19
C LEU A 100 -11.78 -18.70 -16.66
N PRO A 101 -12.54 -19.27 -17.61
CA PRO A 101 -12.27 -19.14 -19.04
C PRO A 101 -12.27 -17.67 -19.48
N LEU A 102 -11.45 -17.31 -20.48
CA LEU A 102 -11.39 -15.94 -21.02
C LEU A 102 -12.75 -15.41 -21.48
N SER A 103 -13.61 -16.28 -22.02
CA SER A 103 -14.97 -15.92 -22.44
C SER A 103 -15.89 -15.49 -21.29
N ILE A 104 -15.60 -15.92 -20.06
CA ILE A 104 -16.30 -15.48 -18.85
C ILE A 104 -15.60 -14.25 -18.26
N LEU A 105 -14.28 -14.20 -18.36
CA LEU A 105 -13.48 -13.09 -17.83
C LEU A 105 -13.71 -11.79 -18.60
N ASP A 106 -13.90 -11.88 -19.93
CA ASP A 106 -14.19 -10.76 -20.85
C ASP A 106 -13.14 -9.64 -20.85
N ARG A 107 -11.89 -10.01 -20.57
CA ARG A 107 -10.69 -9.14 -20.58
C ARG A 107 -9.42 -10.00 -20.51
N PRO A 108 -8.23 -9.42 -20.75
CA PRO A 108 -6.97 -10.06 -20.40
C PRO A 108 -6.88 -10.43 -18.92
N ARG A 109 -6.13 -11.50 -18.62
CA ARG A 109 -5.65 -11.78 -17.28
C ARG A 109 -4.61 -10.75 -16.89
N VAL A 110 -4.63 -10.32 -15.63
CA VAL A 110 -3.60 -9.43 -15.11
C VAL A 110 -2.49 -10.28 -14.49
N ASP A 111 -1.25 -10.01 -14.89
CA ASP A 111 -0.05 -10.57 -14.29
C ASP A 111 0.23 -9.88 -12.94
N VAL A 112 -0.18 -10.51 -11.84
CA VAL A 112 -0.10 -9.92 -10.49
C VAL A 112 1.18 -10.37 -9.79
N THR A 113 2.01 -9.40 -9.44
CA THR A 113 3.09 -9.58 -8.46
C THR A 113 2.58 -9.19 -7.09
N LEU A 114 2.71 -10.05 -6.09
CA LEU A 114 2.26 -9.83 -4.73
C LEU A 114 3.45 -9.52 -3.82
N ARG A 115 3.44 -8.34 -3.20
CA ARG A 115 4.38 -7.97 -2.13
C ARG A 115 3.72 -8.24 -0.77
N VAL A 116 4.17 -9.27 -0.05
CA VAL A 116 3.63 -9.62 1.28
C VAL A 116 4.47 -9.02 2.40
N SER A 117 3.82 -8.54 3.46
CA SER A 117 4.55 -8.13 4.67
C SER A 117 5.14 -9.33 5.41
N GLY A 118 6.17 -9.12 6.24
CA GLY A 118 6.75 -10.19 7.07
C GLY A 118 5.71 -10.88 7.94
N PHE A 119 4.77 -10.12 8.52
CA PHE A 119 3.67 -10.69 9.30
C PHE A 119 2.69 -11.50 8.43
N PHE A 120 2.44 -11.10 7.18
CA PHE A 120 1.62 -11.90 6.28
C PHE A 120 2.27 -13.26 6.00
N ARG A 121 3.58 -13.31 5.76
CA ARG A 121 4.34 -14.56 5.61
C ARG A 121 4.14 -15.49 6.81
N ASP A 122 4.24 -14.96 8.02
CA ASP A 122 4.20 -15.77 9.23
C ASP A 122 2.77 -16.26 9.55
N ALA A 123 1.75 -15.44 9.27
CA ALA A 123 0.36 -15.76 9.61
C ALA A 123 -0.42 -16.50 8.52
N PHE A 124 0.00 -16.37 7.24
CA PHE A 124 -0.77 -16.85 6.08
C PHE A 124 0.07 -17.65 5.06
N PRO A 125 0.88 -18.65 5.48
CA PRO A 125 1.67 -19.44 4.53
C PRO A 125 0.80 -20.18 3.51
N GLN A 126 -0.39 -20.67 3.90
CA GLN A 126 -1.29 -21.34 2.96
C GLN A 126 -1.84 -20.40 1.88
N GLN A 127 -1.99 -19.11 2.17
CA GLN A 127 -2.44 -18.12 1.19
C GLN A 127 -1.33 -17.74 0.22
N ILE A 128 -0.07 -17.74 0.68
CA ILE A 128 1.09 -17.63 -0.21
C ILE A 128 1.09 -18.79 -1.20
N ASP A 129 0.93 -20.02 -0.71
CA ASP A 129 0.89 -21.22 -1.56
C ASP A 129 -0.30 -21.20 -2.52
N LEU A 130 -1.47 -20.72 -2.08
CA LEU A 130 -2.65 -20.56 -2.93
C LEU A 130 -2.38 -19.59 -4.09
N ILE A 131 -1.80 -18.42 -3.81
CA ILE A 131 -1.50 -17.42 -4.85
C ILE A 131 -0.42 -17.93 -5.80
N ASP A 132 0.67 -18.50 -5.29
CA ASP A 132 1.73 -19.06 -6.14
C ASP A 132 1.19 -20.21 -7.02
N SER A 133 0.37 -21.11 -6.46
CA SER A 133 -0.25 -22.20 -7.23
C SER A 133 -1.20 -21.68 -8.32
N ALA A 134 -2.02 -20.68 -7.99
CA ALA A 134 -2.92 -20.03 -8.95
C ALA A 134 -2.13 -19.34 -10.08
N ALA A 135 -1.09 -18.58 -9.74
CA ALA A 135 -0.22 -17.92 -10.71
C ALA A 135 0.46 -18.93 -11.64
N ARG A 136 1.02 -20.02 -11.09
CA ARG A 136 1.63 -21.10 -11.89
C ARG A 136 0.64 -21.76 -12.84
N ALA A 137 -0.56 -22.05 -12.36
CA ALA A 137 -1.60 -22.66 -13.17
C ALA A 137 -2.03 -21.72 -14.32
N VAL A 138 -2.15 -20.41 -14.05
CA VAL A 138 -2.41 -19.39 -15.09
C VAL A 138 -1.26 -19.27 -16.10
N MET A 139 -0.01 -19.30 -15.64
CA MET A 139 1.17 -19.25 -16.51
C MET A 139 1.31 -20.48 -17.43
N ALA A 140 0.75 -21.62 -17.03
CA ALA A 140 0.79 -22.86 -17.79
C ALA A 140 -0.29 -22.97 -18.88
N LEU A 141 -1.22 -22.01 -18.97
CA LEU A 141 -2.28 -22.03 -19.97
C LEU A 141 -1.75 -21.71 -21.37
N ASP A 142 -2.32 -22.41 -22.36
CA ASP A 142 -2.14 -22.11 -23.79
C ASP A 142 -3.16 -21.04 -24.22
N GLU A 143 -2.89 -19.80 -23.82
CA GLU A 143 -3.69 -18.62 -24.16
C GLU A 143 -2.82 -17.60 -24.94
N PRO A 144 -3.45 -16.79 -25.82
CA PRO A 144 -2.76 -15.73 -26.55
C PRO A 144 -2.00 -14.77 -25.62
N ALA A 145 -0.83 -14.28 -26.07
CA ALA A 145 0.07 -13.49 -25.24
C ALA A 145 -0.51 -12.15 -24.77
N ASP A 146 -1.38 -11.55 -25.58
CA ASP A 146 -2.10 -10.31 -25.28
C ASP A 146 -3.23 -10.51 -24.25
N MET A 147 -3.75 -11.74 -24.13
CA MET A 147 -4.80 -12.14 -23.18
C MET A 147 -4.23 -12.76 -21.90
N ASN A 148 -3.06 -13.38 -21.96
CA ASN A 148 -2.36 -13.96 -20.80
C ASN A 148 -0.87 -13.56 -20.81
N PRO A 149 -0.56 -12.33 -20.37
CA PRO A 149 0.81 -11.82 -20.31
C PRO A 149 1.70 -12.63 -19.35
N ALA A 150 1.13 -13.17 -18.27
CA ALA A 150 1.86 -13.99 -17.31
C ALA A 150 2.43 -15.26 -17.96
N ALA A 151 1.61 -15.99 -18.74
CA ALA A 151 2.03 -17.17 -19.48
C ALA A 151 3.09 -16.83 -20.54
N ALA A 152 2.91 -15.73 -21.27
CA ALA A 152 3.88 -15.28 -22.26
C ALA A 152 5.25 -14.97 -21.64
N ARG A 153 5.28 -14.23 -20.53
CA ARG A 153 6.51 -13.87 -19.80
C ARG A 153 7.20 -15.10 -19.22
N ALA A 154 6.44 -15.98 -18.57
CA ALA A 154 6.99 -17.20 -17.97
C ALA A 154 7.70 -18.10 -18.99
N ARG A 155 7.18 -18.18 -20.23
CA ARG A 155 7.83 -18.94 -21.32
C ARG A 155 9.18 -18.36 -21.73
N VAL A 156 9.32 -17.03 -21.73
CA VAL A 156 10.55 -16.33 -22.15
C VAL A 156 11.59 -16.32 -21.03
N GLU A 157 11.15 -16.12 -19.79
CA GLU A 157 12.02 -15.90 -18.63
C GLU A 157 12.40 -17.20 -17.88
N GLY A 158 11.79 -18.33 -18.24
CA GLY A 158 12.11 -19.63 -17.66
C GLY A 158 11.78 -19.72 -16.16
N VAL A 159 12.68 -20.32 -15.38
CA VAL A 159 12.45 -20.64 -13.96
C VAL A 159 12.28 -19.37 -13.12
N ASP A 160 13.09 -18.34 -13.37
CA ASP A 160 13.01 -17.06 -12.64
C ASP A 160 11.72 -16.31 -12.95
N GLY A 161 11.19 -16.53 -14.16
CA GLY A 161 9.90 -16.00 -14.60
C GLY A 161 8.68 -16.55 -13.87
N GLN A 162 8.82 -17.56 -13.01
CA GLN A 162 7.70 -18.18 -12.31
C GLN A 162 7.36 -17.53 -10.97
N HIS A 163 8.19 -16.60 -10.50
CA HIS A 163 7.99 -15.97 -9.20
C HIS A 163 6.94 -14.86 -9.24
N ARG A 164 5.94 -14.93 -8.35
CA ARG A 164 4.91 -13.89 -8.17
C ARG A 164 4.66 -13.45 -6.74
N VAL A 165 5.23 -14.11 -5.75
CA VAL A 165 5.06 -13.71 -4.34
C VAL A 165 6.43 -13.35 -3.76
N PHE A 166 6.54 -12.12 -3.28
CA PHE A 166 7.77 -11.55 -2.75
C PHE A 166 7.57 -10.99 -1.34
N GLY A 167 8.46 -11.32 -0.43
CA GLY A 167 8.39 -11.06 1.00
C GLY A 167 9.65 -10.39 1.54
N SER A 168 9.61 -9.99 2.81
CA SER A 168 10.84 -9.63 3.53
C SER A 168 11.66 -10.88 3.81
N LYS A 169 12.99 -10.77 3.94
CA LYS A 169 13.89 -11.87 4.33
C LYS A 169 13.29 -12.70 5.48
N PRO A 170 13.42 -14.04 5.48
CA PRO A 170 12.99 -14.87 6.61
C PRO A 170 13.51 -14.33 7.95
N GLY A 171 12.59 -14.16 8.92
CA GLY A 171 12.90 -13.58 10.23
C GLY A 171 13.00 -12.05 10.29
N ALA A 172 12.94 -11.35 9.15
CA ALA A 172 12.90 -9.89 9.07
C ALA A 172 11.49 -9.37 8.75
N TYR A 173 11.26 -8.09 9.05
CA TYR A 173 10.00 -7.35 8.89
C TYR A 173 10.26 -5.93 8.36
N GLY A 174 9.23 -5.29 7.79
CA GLY A 174 9.35 -3.96 7.19
C GLY A 174 9.82 -3.97 5.73
N ALA A 175 9.94 -2.77 5.15
CA ALA A 175 10.34 -2.55 3.75
C ALA A 175 11.68 -1.81 3.61
N GLY A 176 12.37 -1.48 4.71
CA GLY A 176 13.70 -0.88 4.70
C GLY A 176 13.75 0.64 4.55
N LEU A 177 12.60 1.31 4.41
CA LEU A 177 12.55 2.76 4.14
C LEU A 177 12.55 3.63 5.40
N GLN A 178 12.03 3.13 6.52
CA GLN A 178 11.86 3.92 7.74
C GLN A 178 13.16 4.58 8.22
N ALA A 179 14.20 3.78 8.45
CA ALA A 179 15.49 4.28 8.89
C ALA A 179 16.10 5.27 7.86
N MET A 180 15.85 5.07 6.56
CA MET A 180 16.34 6.01 5.55
C MET A 180 15.67 7.39 5.67
N ILE A 181 14.35 7.42 5.87
CA ILE A 181 13.59 8.67 6.01
C ILE A 181 13.91 9.37 7.34
N ASP A 182 14.00 8.61 8.43
CA ASP A 182 14.21 9.15 9.77
C ASP A 182 15.64 9.67 9.96
N GLU A 183 16.64 8.92 9.49
CA GLU A 183 18.06 9.30 9.62
C GLU A 183 18.60 10.08 8.41
N ARG A 184 17.72 10.45 7.46
CA ARG A 184 18.05 11.20 6.24
C ARG A 184 19.14 10.53 5.37
N LEU A 185 19.23 9.19 5.41
CA LEU A 185 20.25 8.37 4.73
C LEU A 185 19.95 8.14 3.24
N TRP A 186 19.55 9.19 2.51
CA TRP A 186 19.25 9.11 1.08
C TRP A 186 19.51 10.45 0.39
N ALA A 187 20.03 10.38 -0.83
CA ALA A 187 20.27 11.53 -1.70
C ALA A 187 19.25 11.59 -2.85
N SER A 188 18.72 10.45 -3.27
CA SER A 188 17.82 10.34 -4.42
C SER A 188 16.72 9.29 -4.21
N LYS A 189 15.67 9.36 -5.05
CA LYS A 189 14.61 8.33 -5.12
C LYS A 189 15.19 6.92 -5.38
N ALA A 190 16.33 6.83 -6.08
CA ALA A 190 16.99 5.55 -6.36
C ALA A 190 17.56 4.87 -5.11
N ASP A 191 17.99 5.63 -4.09
CA ASP A 191 18.46 5.05 -2.83
C ASP A 191 17.31 4.38 -2.06
N LEU A 192 16.13 4.99 -2.10
CA LEU A 192 14.91 4.43 -1.50
C LEU A 192 14.44 3.18 -2.26
N ALA A 193 14.55 3.19 -3.59
CA ALA A 193 14.30 2.03 -4.44
C ALA A 193 15.24 0.86 -4.11
N GLU A 194 16.53 1.14 -3.94
CA GLU A 194 17.55 0.14 -3.59
C GLU A 194 17.21 -0.56 -2.28
N ALA A 195 16.86 0.20 -1.23
CA ALA A 195 16.45 -0.39 0.04
C ALA A 195 15.18 -1.24 -0.10
N TYR A 196 14.18 -0.79 -0.85
CA TYR A 196 12.97 -1.57 -1.10
C TYR A 196 13.28 -2.92 -1.77
N LEU A 197 14.13 -2.91 -2.80
CA LEU A 197 14.54 -4.11 -3.55
C LEU A 197 15.35 -5.07 -2.68
N GLU A 198 16.26 -4.55 -1.86
CA GLU A 198 17.07 -5.36 -0.95
C GLU A 198 16.21 -6.02 0.13
N TRP A 199 15.29 -5.26 0.74
CA TRP A 199 14.45 -5.78 1.81
C TRP A 199 13.31 -6.66 1.30
N GLY A 200 12.84 -6.46 0.07
CA GLY A 200 11.72 -7.19 -0.54
C GLY A 200 12.10 -8.28 -1.53
N GLY A 201 13.37 -8.42 -1.87
CA GLY A 201 13.89 -9.31 -2.92
C GLY A 201 13.91 -10.80 -2.56
N TYR A 202 12.95 -11.31 -1.78
CA TYR A 202 12.89 -12.71 -1.36
C TYR A 202 11.61 -13.37 -1.86
N ALA A 203 11.73 -14.45 -2.61
CA ALA A 203 10.60 -15.15 -3.18
C ALA A 203 10.01 -16.19 -2.22
N TYR A 204 8.67 -16.28 -2.23
CA TYR A 204 7.88 -17.21 -1.43
C TYR A 204 6.93 -18.02 -2.31
N GLY A 205 6.49 -19.18 -1.81
CA GLY A 205 5.57 -20.09 -2.49
C GLY A 205 6.28 -21.16 -3.33
N GLY A 206 5.56 -22.23 -3.68
CA GLY A 206 6.10 -23.31 -4.52
C GLY A 206 7.23 -24.08 -3.83
N GLY A 207 7.18 -24.22 -2.50
CA GLY A 207 8.22 -24.83 -1.67
C GLY A 207 9.42 -23.92 -1.38
N LYS A 208 9.35 -22.63 -1.74
CA LYS A 208 10.38 -21.63 -1.42
C LYS A 208 9.99 -20.84 -0.17
N ASP A 209 10.86 -20.85 0.83
CA ASP A 209 10.65 -20.18 2.12
C ASP A 209 11.52 -18.93 2.24
N GLY A 210 11.41 -18.02 1.26
CA GLY A 210 12.16 -16.75 1.25
C GLY A 210 13.56 -16.88 0.64
N ALA A 211 13.66 -17.53 -0.52
CA ALA A 211 14.91 -17.59 -1.27
C ALA A 211 15.25 -16.21 -1.87
N PRO A 212 16.52 -15.74 -1.83
CA PRO A 212 16.92 -14.52 -2.52
C PRO A 212 16.57 -14.60 -4.01
N ALA A 213 15.79 -13.63 -4.47
CA ALA A 213 15.21 -13.57 -5.81
C ALA A 213 15.07 -12.12 -6.30
N ARG A 214 16.01 -11.25 -5.91
CA ARG A 214 16.00 -9.83 -6.24
C ARG A 214 15.92 -9.56 -7.74
N ALA A 215 16.70 -10.26 -8.57
CA ALA A 215 16.65 -10.12 -10.03
C ALA A 215 15.26 -10.46 -10.61
N ALA A 216 14.58 -11.46 -10.04
CA ALA A 216 13.22 -11.79 -10.44
C ALA A 216 12.24 -10.68 -10.02
N LEU A 217 12.38 -10.11 -8.82
CA LEU A 217 11.58 -8.95 -8.39
C LEU A 217 11.80 -7.75 -9.32
N GLU A 218 13.05 -7.41 -9.64
CA GLU A 218 13.39 -6.32 -10.56
C GLU A 218 12.77 -6.55 -11.94
N THR A 219 12.81 -7.79 -12.45
CA THR A 219 12.16 -8.17 -13.72
C THR A 219 10.65 -7.92 -13.67
N ARG A 220 9.97 -8.32 -12.57
CA ARG A 220 8.54 -8.05 -12.38
C ARG A 220 8.25 -6.56 -12.31
N LEU A 221 8.96 -5.82 -11.46
CA LEU A 221 8.78 -4.38 -11.28
C LEU A 221 9.14 -3.56 -12.53
N GLY A 222 10.03 -4.06 -13.38
CA GLY A 222 10.32 -3.46 -14.69
C GLY A 222 9.17 -3.60 -15.70
N GLN A 223 8.18 -4.45 -15.41
CA GLN A 223 7.08 -4.78 -16.33
C GLN A 223 5.69 -4.41 -15.80
N VAL A 224 5.56 -3.98 -14.54
CA VAL A 224 4.27 -3.56 -14.00
C VAL A 224 3.80 -2.24 -14.63
N GLU A 225 2.49 -2.12 -14.77
CA GLU A 225 1.81 -0.95 -15.30
C GLU A 225 1.17 -0.12 -14.18
N ALA A 226 0.99 -0.70 -13.00
CA ALA A 226 0.48 -0.01 -11.82
C ALA A 226 0.99 -0.62 -10.51
N VAL A 227 0.97 0.20 -9.44
CA VAL A 227 1.14 -0.22 -8.04
C VAL A 227 -0.20 -0.08 -7.32
N VAL A 228 -0.54 -1.05 -6.48
CA VAL A 228 -1.83 -1.08 -5.77
C VAL A 228 -1.61 -1.35 -4.30
N GLN A 229 -2.21 -0.50 -3.47
CA GLN A 229 -2.33 -0.67 -2.02
C GLN A 229 -3.81 -0.55 -1.64
N ASN A 230 -4.28 -1.43 -0.76
CA ASN A 230 -5.64 -1.37 -0.23
C ASN A 230 -5.62 -0.83 1.21
N GLN A 231 -6.58 0.04 1.52
CA GLN A 231 -6.93 0.47 2.86
C GLN A 231 -8.27 -0.16 3.24
N ASP A 232 -8.31 -0.87 4.36
CA ASP A 232 -9.45 -1.70 4.75
C ASP A 232 -10.21 -1.20 5.98
N ASN A 233 -9.86 -0.04 6.53
CA ASN A 233 -10.53 0.55 7.70
C ASN A 233 -10.62 2.08 7.64
N ARG A 234 -11.32 2.69 8.61
CA ARG A 234 -11.45 4.16 8.75
C ARG A 234 -10.86 4.72 10.04
N GLU A 235 -10.34 3.84 10.89
CA GLU A 235 -9.70 4.19 12.16
C GLU A 235 -8.37 4.94 11.95
N HIS A 236 -7.71 4.72 10.81
CA HIS A 236 -6.52 5.49 10.38
C HIS A 236 -6.52 5.66 8.85
N ASP A 237 -5.75 6.64 8.36
CA ASP A 237 -5.48 6.86 6.93
C ASP A 237 -4.01 6.64 6.55
N LEU A 238 -3.67 6.82 5.27
CA LEU A 238 -2.30 6.63 4.78
C LEU A 238 -1.29 7.62 5.37
N LEU A 239 -1.74 8.74 5.93
CA LEU A 239 -0.90 9.74 6.59
C LEU A 239 -1.04 9.64 8.13
N ASP A 240 -1.48 8.50 8.65
CA ASP A 240 -1.47 8.14 10.07
C ASP A 240 -0.59 6.92 10.37
N SER A 241 -0.03 6.25 9.34
CA SER A 241 0.85 5.09 9.51
C SER A 241 1.97 5.08 8.47
N ASP A 242 3.18 4.81 8.95
CA ASP A 242 4.41 4.72 8.17
C ASP A 242 4.41 3.55 7.17
N ASP A 243 3.76 2.43 7.51
CA ASP A 243 3.71 1.24 6.66
C ASP A 243 3.23 1.54 5.23
N TYR A 244 2.29 2.49 5.05
CA TYR A 244 1.77 2.80 3.72
C TYR A 244 2.86 3.37 2.80
N TYR A 245 3.59 4.41 3.21
CA TYR A 245 4.65 4.95 2.34
C TYR A 245 5.79 3.94 2.17
N GLN A 246 6.06 3.11 3.18
CA GLN A 246 7.12 2.11 3.10
C GLN A 246 6.82 1.06 2.02
N PHE A 247 5.58 0.56 1.96
CA PHE A 247 5.19 -0.46 0.97
C PHE A 247 4.74 0.15 -0.37
N GLU A 248 3.78 1.08 -0.35
CA GLU A 248 3.21 1.71 -1.54
C GLU A 248 4.20 2.70 -2.16
N GLY A 249 4.79 3.56 -1.33
CA GLY A 249 5.79 4.52 -1.77
C GLY A 249 7.10 3.85 -2.21
N GLY A 250 7.61 2.91 -1.41
CA GLY A 250 8.81 2.14 -1.76
C GLY A 250 8.67 1.37 -3.07
N ALA A 251 7.50 0.75 -3.30
CA ALA A 251 7.18 0.12 -4.58
C ALA A 251 7.20 1.12 -5.74
N ALA A 252 6.54 2.27 -5.58
CA ALA A 252 6.52 3.30 -6.62
C ALA A 252 7.93 3.83 -6.94
N ALA A 253 8.77 4.04 -5.91
CA ALA A 253 10.17 4.43 -6.09
C ALA A 253 10.97 3.38 -6.87
N ALA A 254 10.81 2.09 -6.53
CA ALA A 254 11.47 1.00 -7.23
C ALA A 254 11.02 0.86 -8.68
N VAL A 255 9.72 0.90 -8.93
CA VAL A 255 9.14 0.86 -10.29
C VAL A 255 9.64 2.04 -11.12
N ALA A 256 9.60 3.26 -10.57
CA ALA A 256 10.05 4.46 -11.27
C ALA A 256 11.54 4.39 -11.61
N THR A 257 12.36 3.90 -10.69
CA THR A 257 13.81 3.77 -10.88
C THR A 257 14.15 2.73 -11.96
N LEU A 258 13.50 1.56 -11.93
CA LEU A 258 13.75 0.50 -12.89
C LEU A 258 13.24 0.82 -14.30
N GLN A 259 12.12 1.54 -14.40
CA GLN A 259 11.49 1.84 -15.69
C GLN A 259 11.88 3.22 -16.25
N GLY A 260 12.56 4.06 -15.48
CA GLY A 260 12.88 5.45 -15.84
C GLY A 260 11.67 6.37 -15.95
N ARG A 261 10.50 5.94 -15.46
CA ARG A 261 9.24 6.70 -15.47
C ARG A 261 8.30 6.22 -14.38
N ASP A 262 7.51 7.14 -13.84
CA ASP A 262 6.49 6.79 -12.85
C ASP A 262 5.34 5.98 -13.50
N ARG A 263 4.66 5.20 -12.66
CA ARG A 263 3.44 4.45 -13.01
C ARG A 263 2.28 4.89 -12.12
N PRO A 264 1.02 4.76 -12.57
CA PRO A 264 -0.14 4.96 -11.73
C PRO A 264 -0.03 4.15 -10.43
N VAL A 265 -0.24 4.84 -9.31
CA VAL A 265 -0.38 4.23 -8.00
C VAL A 265 -1.84 4.36 -7.59
N TYR A 266 -2.49 3.23 -7.32
CA TYR A 266 -3.89 3.17 -6.89
C TYR A 266 -3.99 2.82 -5.42
N HIS A 267 -4.67 3.69 -4.67
CA HIS A 267 -4.96 3.51 -3.26
C HIS A 267 -6.45 3.16 -3.12
N ASN A 268 -6.76 1.87 -3.01
CA ASN A 268 -8.15 1.40 -3.00
C ASN A 268 -8.70 1.43 -1.58
N ASP A 269 -9.94 1.86 -1.45
CA ASP A 269 -10.66 1.93 -0.18
C ASP A 269 -11.68 0.80 -0.08
N HIS A 270 -11.36 -0.21 0.74
CA HIS A 270 -12.19 -1.38 1.07
C HIS A 270 -12.84 -1.27 2.46
N SER A 271 -12.74 -0.11 3.11
CA SER A 271 -13.30 0.11 4.45
C SER A 271 -14.83 -0.01 4.50
N ARG A 272 -15.50 0.15 3.35
CA ARG A 272 -16.95 -0.04 3.15
C ARG A 272 -17.18 -1.18 2.16
N PRO A 273 -17.43 -2.42 2.63
CA PRO A 273 -17.47 -3.60 1.77
C PRO A 273 -18.49 -3.53 0.63
N GLU A 274 -19.60 -2.84 0.85
CA GLU A 274 -20.67 -2.65 -0.13
C GLU A 274 -20.27 -1.72 -1.29
N ARG A 275 -19.29 -0.83 -1.07
CA ARG A 275 -18.88 0.20 -2.01
C ARG A 275 -17.37 0.43 -1.96
N PRO A 276 -16.56 -0.53 -2.47
CA PRO A 276 -15.14 -0.31 -2.66
C PRO A 276 -14.92 0.86 -3.63
N VAL A 277 -13.90 1.67 -3.39
CA VAL A 277 -13.57 2.85 -4.22
C VAL A 277 -12.13 2.79 -4.66
N ILE A 278 -11.88 2.97 -5.95
CA ILE A 278 -10.54 3.03 -6.54
C ILE A 278 -10.18 4.51 -6.72
N ARG A 279 -9.07 4.94 -6.10
CA ARG A 279 -8.53 6.30 -6.26
C ARG A 279 -7.08 6.21 -6.70
N THR A 280 -6.60 7.25 -7.37
CA THR A 280 -5.16 7.45 -7.49
C THR A 280 -4.60 7.84 -6.12
N LEU A 281 -3.31 7.58 -5.88
CA LEU A 281 -2.65 8.02 -4.67
C LEU A 281 -2.71 9.55 -4.51
N GLU A 282 -2.62 10.31 -5.61
CA GLU A 282 -2.74 11.77 -5.59
C GLU A 282 -4.14 12.25 -5.15
N ASP A 283 -5.20 11.56 -5.59
CA ASP A 283 -6.57 11.84 -5.13
C ASP A 283 -6.73 11.55 -3.63
N GLU A 284 -6.16 10.44 -3.14
CA GLU A 284 -6.29 10.02 -1.74
C GLU A 284 -5.45 10.90 -0.80
N ILE A 285 -4.15 11.06 -1.04
CA ILE A 285 -3.53 12.39 -1.19
C ILE A 285 -4.29 13.61 -0.66
N GLY A 286 -4.81 14.36 -1.64
CA GLY A 286 -5.53 15.59 -1.42
C GLY A 286 -6.79 15.43 -0.57
N ARG A 287 -7.45 14.26 -0.63
CA ARG A 287 -8.61 13.93 0.20
C ARG A 287 -8.24 13.85 1.68
N VAL A 288 -7.20 13.13 2.06
CA VAL A 288 -6.75 12.97 3.45
C VAL A 288 -6.27 14.31 4.00
N VAL A 289 -5.47 15.05 3.23
CA VAL A 289 -5.01 16.38 3.60
C VAL A 289 -6.19 17.29 3.98
N ARG A 290 -7.25 17.31 3.16
CA ARG A 290 -8.43 18.18 3.40
C ARG A 290 -9.40 17.64 4.44
N SER A 291 -9.67 16.35 4.42
CA SER A 291 -10.70 15.76 5.28
C SER A 291 -10.23 15.49 6.69
N ARG A 292 -8.92 15.39 6.93
CA ARG A 292 -8.34 15.05 8.23
C ARG A 292 -7.17 15.94 8.62
N VAL A 293 -6.07 16.01 7.85
CA VAL A 293 -4.83 16.74 8.26
C VAL A 293 -5.11 18.19 8.66
N VAL A 294 -5.71 18.95 7.75
CA VAL A 294 -5.95 20.39 7.95
C VAL A 294 -7.40 20.68 8.35
N ASN A 295 -8.16 19.65 8.72
CA ASN A 295 -9.54 19.80 9.11
C ASN A 295 -9.61 20.35 10.54
N PRO A 296 -10.25 21.52 10.78
CA PRO A 296 -10.36 22.09 12.12
C PRO A 296 -10.99 21.14 13.14
N LYS A 297 -11.91 20.27 12.70
CA LYS A 297 -12.52 19.27 13.60
C LYS A 297 -11.51 18.24 14.10
N TRP A 298 -10.57 17.83 13.25
CA TRP A 298 -9.51 16.90 13.64
C TRP A 298 -8.44 17.62 14.47
N ILE A 299 -7.99 18.80 14.05
CA ILE A 299 -7.03 19.63 14.79
C ILE A 299 -7.54 19.91 16.21
N ASN A 300 -8.75 20.43 16.36
CA ASN A 300 -9.38 20.66 17.68
C ASN A 300 -9.68 19.33 18.41
N GLY A 301 -9.78 18.23 17.67
CA GLY A 301 -9.84 16.86 18.15
C GLY A 301 -8.58 16.49 18.94
N VAL A 302 -7.45 16.47 18.24
CA VAL A 302 -6.16 16.05 18.77
C VAL A 302 -5.62 17.03 19.81
N LYS A 303 -5.94 18.34 19.72
CA LYS A 303 -5.57 19.34 20.74
C LYS A 303 -6.03 18.97 22.16
N ARG A 304 -7.11 18.20 22.32
CA ARG A 304 -7.58 17.74 23.63
C ARG A 304 -6.70 16.64 24.26
N HIS A 305 -5.69 16.16 23.55
CA HIS A 305 -4.84 15.04 23.95
C HIS A 305 -3.37 15.46 24.19
N GLY A 306 -3.11 16.76 24.37
CA GLY A 306 -1.82 17.30 24.80
C GLY A 306 -0.64 16.76 23.98
N TYR A 307 0.37 16.21 24.66
CA TYR A 307 1.58 15.68 24.05
C TYR A 307 1.29 14.72 22.87
N LYS A 308 0.38 13.76 23.06
CA LYS A 308 0.06 12.77 22.02
C LYS A 308 -0.66 13.41 20.83
N GLY A 309 -1.49 14.42 21.08
CA GLY A 309 -2.12 15.19 20.01
C GLY A 309 -1.11 15.91 19.12
N ALA A 310 -0.12 16.57 19.72
CA ALA A 310 0.97 17.21 19.00
C ALA A 310 1.88 16.20 18.28
N PHE A 311 2.10 15.00 18.88
CA PHE A 311 2.82 13.90 18.23
C PHE A 311 2.13 13.45 16.93
N GLU A 312 0.81 13.25 16.93
CA GLU A 312 0.07 12.82 15.71
C GLU A 312 0.19 13.85 14.58
N MET A 313 0.28 15.15 14.93
CA MET A 313 0.52 16.21 13.96
C MET A 313 1.92 16.08 13.33
N ALA A 314 2.97 15.88 14.13
CA ALA A 314 4.33 15.70 13.62
C ALA A 314 4.44 14.44 12.73
N ALA A 315 3.96 13.29 13.22
CA ALA A 315 3.98 12.04 12.46
C ALA A 315 3.26 12.17 11.10
N THR A 316 2.12 12.89 11.05
CA THR A 316 1.44 13.20 9.79
C THR A 316 2.35 13.94 8.79
N VAL A 317 3.13 14.92 9.25
CA VAL A 317 4.05 15.68 8.40
C VAL A 317 5.19 14.79 7.89
N ASP A 318 5.73 13.91 8.72
CA ASP A 318 6.75 12.94 8.31
C ASP A 318 6.23 11.99 7.23
N TYR A 319 5.02 11.44 7.40
CA TYR A 319 4.44 10.54 6.41
C TYR A 319 4.12 11.26 5.10
N LEU A 320 3.61 12.51 5.17
CA LEU A 320 3.41 13.34 3.99
C LEU A 320 4.74 13.60 3.27
N PHE A 321 5.80 13.93 3.99
CA PHE A 321 7.13 14.08 3.42
C PHE A 321 7.62 12.79 2.77
N ALA A 322 7.47 11.65 3.44
CA ALA A 322 7.93 10.36 2.93
C ALA A 322 7.20 9.94 1.64
N PHE A 323 5.90 10.19 1.55
CA PHE A 323 5.15 10.02 0.30
C PHE A 323 5.63 10.95 -0.80
N SER A 324 5.99 12.20 -0.48
CA SER A 324 6.59 13.12 -1.46
C SER A 324 7.91 12.58 -1.99
N ALA A 325 8.80 12.15 -1.10
CA ALA A 325 10.13 11.62 -1.43
C ALA A 325 10.06 10.35 -2.29
N THR A 326 9.12 9.46 -1.99
CA THR A 326 9.00 8.15 -2.66
C THR A 326 8.22 8.22 -3.97
N THR A 327 7.14 9.02 -4.03
CA THR A 327 6.17 8.96 -5.14
C THR A 327 6.06 10.23 -5.97
N GLY A 328 6.32 11.41 -5.38
CA GLY A 328 5.99 12.69 -6.00
C GLY A 328 4.47 12.98 -6.11
N ALA A 329 3.61 12.16 -5.50
CA ALA A 329 2.16 12.38 -5.47
C ALA A 329 1.76 13.56 -4.55
N VAL A 330 2.63 13.93 -3.62
CA VAL A 330 2.45 15.12 -2.78
C VAL A 330 2.92 16.36 -3.54
N LYS A 331 2.01 17.29 -3.80
CA LYS A 331 2.30 18.55 -4.48
C LYS A 331 2.54 19.68 -3.49
N SER A 332 3.19 20.77 -3.93
CA SER A 332 3.52 21.92 -3.07
C SER A 332 2.30 22.50 -2.33
N HIS A 333 1.13 22.52 -2.96
CA HIS A 333 -0.09 23.00 -2.33
C HIS A 333 -0.57 22.13 -1.15
N HIS A 334 -0.15 20.86 -1.05
CA HIS A 334 -0.40 20.03 0.13
C HIS A 334 0.45 20.50 1.31
N PHE A 335 1.75 20.76 1.08
CA PHE A 335 2.63 21.31 2.10
C PHE A 335 2.20 22.72 2.51
N ASP A 336 1.79 23.58 1.57
CA ASP A 336 1.27 24.91 1.89
C ASP A 336 0.07 24.84 2.85
N LEU A 337 -0.86 23.91 2.63
CA LEU A 337 -2.02 23.71 3.51
C LEU A 337 -1.59 23.27 4.92
N VAL A 338 -0.62 22.36 5.03
CA VAL A 338 -0.11 21.88 6.32
C VAL A 338 0.65 22.98 7.05
N HIS A 339 1.54 23.69 6.36
CA HIS A 339 2.28 24.82 6.91
C HIS A 339 1.32 25.90 7.45
N ALA A 340 0.30 26.26 6.67
CA ALA A 340 -0.70 27.23 7.11
C ALA A 340 -1.46 26.76 8.36
N ALA A 341 -1.91 25.50 8.37
CA ALA A 341 -2.74 24.97 9.46
C ALA A 341 -1.96 24.69 10.76
N PHE A 342 -0.69 24.29 10.67
CA PHE A 342 0.09 23.86 11.84
C PHE A 342 1.04 24.94 12.35
N LEU A 343 1.61 25.76 11.45
CA LEU A 343 2.63 26.73 11.80
C LEU A 343 2.17 28.19 11.64
N GLU A 344 1.43 28.56 10.60
CA GLU A 344 0.97 29.95 10.47
C GLU A 344 -0.18 30.27 11.45
N ASP A 345 -1.06 29.31 11.71
CA ASP A 345 -2.09 29.40 12.75
C ASP A 345 -1.47 29.42 14.15
N GLU A 346 -1.50 30.59 14.80
CA GLU A 346 -0.82 30.79 16.08
C GLU A 346 -1.39 29.91 17.20
N ASP A 347 -2.70 29.65 17.21
CA ASP A 347 -3.34 28.80 18.21
C ASP A 347 -2.82 27.35 18.11
N THR A 348 -2.71 26.82 16.88
CA THR A 348 -2.15 25.49 16.64
C THR A 348 -0.65 25.44 16.94
N ARG A 349 0.12 26.42 16.45
CA ARG A 349 1.56 26.50 16.71
C ARG A 349 1.87 26.56 18.20
N ASN A 350 1.16 27.42 18.95
CA ASN A 350 1.34 27.58 20.39
C ASN A 350 0.95 26.30 21.15
N PHE A 351 -0.13 25.63 20.75
CA PHE A 351 -0.49 24.34 21.30
C PHE A 351 0.64 23.31 21.16
N ILE A 352 1.22 23.16 19.96
CA ILE A 352 2.31 22.22 19.72
C ILE A 352 3.53 22.61 20.55
N ALA A 353 3.89 23.91 20.57
CA ALA A 353 5.01 24.43 21.36
C ALA A 353 4.88 24.10 22.85
N GLU A 354 3.70 24.33 23.43
CA GLU A 354 3.45 24.12 24.86
C GLU A 354 3.42 22.64 25.24
N HIS A 355 2.78 21.79 24.41
CA HIS A 355 2.52 20.40 24.77
C HIS A 355 3.58 19.43 24.27
N ASN A 356 4.33 19.79 23.23
CA ASN A 356 5.40 18.97 22.64
C ASN A 356 6.38 19.83 21.80
N ALA A 357 7.18 20.67 22.46
CA ALA A 357 8.18 21.51 21.78
C ALA A 357 9.13 20.72 20.82
N PRO A 358 9.58 19.49 21.12
CA PRO A 358 10.30 18.67 20.15
C PRO A 358 9.54 18.41 18.84
N ALA A 359 8.24 18.10 18.91
CA ALA A 359 7.40 17.89 17.73
C ALA A 359 7.25 19.17 16.89
N LEU A 360 7.22 20.36 17.50
CA LEU A 360 7.21 21.62 16.76
C LEU A 360 8.50 21.79 15.94
N ARG A 361 9.66 21.53 16.56
CA ARG A 361 10.96 21.57 15.87
C ARG A 361 11.00 20.55 14.74
N GLU A 362 10.53 19.33 14.98
CA GLU A 362 10.49 18.25 13.98
C GLU A 362 9.63 18.62 12.76
N ILE A 363 8.43 19.19 12.98
CA ILE A 363 7.59 19.71 11.89
C ILE A 363 8.35 20.77 11.08
N ALA A 364 9.00 21.73 11.74
CA ALA A 364 9.74 22.79 11.07
C ALA A 364 10.96 22.25 10.31
N GLU A 365 11.70 21.30 10.91
CA GLU A 365 12.81 20.60 10.29
C GLU A 365 12.38 19.84 9.04
N ARG A 366 11.30 19.06 9.13
CA ARG A 366 10.82 18.24 8.02
C ARG A 366 10.29 19.08 6.87
N LEU A 367 9.55 20.15 7.18
CA LEU A 367 9.09 21.10 6.17
C LEU A 367 10.25 21.83 5.50
N MET A 368 11.28 22.22 6.25
CA MET A 368 12.48 22.80 5.64
C MET A 368 13.23 21.79 4.78
N GLU A 369 13.36 20.53 5.23
CA GLU A 369 13.97 19.47 4.44
C GLU A 369 13.21 19.28 3.12
N ALA A 370 11.88 19.39 3.12
CA ALA A 370 11.08 19.36 1.90
C ALA A 370 11.45 20.51 0.93
N ILE A 371 11.75 21.71 1.45
CA ILE A 371 12.21 22.85 0.64
C ILE A 371 13.62 22.58 0.09
N GLU A 372 14.55 22.16 0.95
CA GLU A 372 15.96 21.91 0.60
C GLU A 372 16.10 20.81 -0.46
N ARG A 373 15.22 19.81 -0.42
CA ARG A 373 15.17 18.71 -1.41
C ARG A 373 14.31 19.04 -2.64
N GLY A 374 13.72 20.22 -2.72
CA GLY A 374 12.85 20.62 -3.83
C GLY A 374 11.50 19.88 -3.91
N LEU A 375 11.11 19.18 -2.84
CA LEU A 375 9.82 18.51 -2.71
C LEU A 375 8.68 19.51 -2.46
N TRP A 376 8.99 20.65 -1.87
CA TRP A 376 8.07 21.75 -1.62
C TRP A 376 8.65 23.07 -2.10
N VAL A 377 7.89 23.78 -2.95
CA VAL A 377 8.14 25.18 -3.27
C VAL A 377 7.05 26.01 -2.57
N PRO A 378 7.38 26.68 -1.45
CA PRO A 378 6.38 27.44 -0.69
C PRO A 378 5.78 28.57 -1.51
N LYS A 379 4.46 28.76 -1.36
CA LYS A 379 3.80 29.97 -1.89
C LYS A 379 4.20 31.23 -1.11
N SER A 380 4.49 31.08 0.19
CA SER A 380 4.84 32.20 1.08
C SER A 380 6.34 32.47 1.06
N ASN A 381 6.72 33.73 0.80
CA ASN A 381 8.12 34.18 0.85
C ASN A 381 8.71 34.14 2.28
N SER A 382 7.86 34.15 3.32
CA SER A 382 8.31 34.10 4.72
C SER A 382 8.39 32.68 5.28
N ALA A 383 7.91 31.66 4.55
CA ALA A 383 7.87 30.28 5.05
C ALA A 383 9.27 29.81 5.49
N ARG A 384 10.29 30.03 4.66
CA ARG A 384 11.67 29.65 4.99
C ARG A 384 12.18 30.35 6.25
N ALA A 385 11.98 31.67 6.37
CA ALA A 385 12.41 32.41 7.56
C ALA A 385 11.72 31.91 8.85
N MET A 386 10.40 31.70 8.80
CA MET A 386 9.66 31.15 9.94
C MET A 386 10.16 29.76 10.34
N LEU A 387 10.42 28.89 9.36
CA LEU A 387 10.95 27.56 9.63
C LEU A 387 12.35 27.62 10.24
N GLU A 388 13.21 28.55 9.84
CA GLU A 388 14.54 28.76 10.44
C GLU A 388 14.45 29.23 11.90
N GLU A 389 13.46 30.04 12.26
CA GLU A 389 13.22 30.50 13.63
C GLU A 389 12.68 29.40 14.55
N LEU A 390 11.99 28.41 13.99
CA LEU A 390 11.34 27.32 14.72
C LEU A 390 12.21 26.07 14.89
N LYS A 391 13.33 25.96 14.16
CA LYS A 391 14.36 24.91 14.38
C LYS A 391 15.20 25.25 15.60
#